data_AF-A0AA96FJ92-F1
#
_entry.id   AF-A0AA96FJ92-F1
#
_cell.length_a   1.000
_cell.length_b   1.000
_cell.length_c   1.000
_cell.angle_alpha   90.00
_cell.angle_beta   90.00
_cell.angle_gamma   90.00
#
_symmetry.space_group_name_H-M   'P 1'
#
loop_
_entity.id
_entity.type
_entity.pdbx_description
1 polymer ?
#
loop_
_entity_poly.entity_id
_entity_poly.type
_entity_poly.pdbx_seq_one_letter_code
_entity_poly.pdbx_strand_id
1 'polypeptide(L)'
;MLSLLRRDRGRLTPQLAHQRTSDGTAVLVDVRETPEWNAGHAPDALHLPLSRLAAGASLPPAVQGRPVVTICRSGHRSRQAATLLAGRGVQATDVTGGMTAWARAGLPVIGQGGGAGVIA
;
A
#
# COMPACT_ATOMS: atom_id res chain seq x y z
N MET A 1 -28.33 -7.39 16.39
CA MET A 1 -27.86 -6.16 15.71
C MET A 1 -26.79 -6.56 14.71
N LEU A 2 -27.21 -7.06 13.54
CA LEU A 2 -26.33 -7.59 12.50
C LEU A 2 -25.43 -6.47 11.96
N SER A 3 -24.13 -6.54 12.22
CA SER A 3 -23.13 -5.68 11.59
C SER A 3 -22.95 -6.05 10.11
N LEU A 4 -23.97 -5.77 9.31
CA LEU A 4 -24.07 -5.96 7.86
C LEU A 4 -23.19 -5.00 7.03
N LEU A 5 -22.14 -4.39 7.60
CA LEU A 5 -21.37 -3.32 6.94
C LEU A 5 -19.87 -3.36 7.22
N ARG A 6 -19.23 -4.52 7.08
CA ARG A 6 -17.83 -4.51 6.61
C ARG A 6 -17.86 -4.79 5.11
N ARG A 7 -18.47 -3.82 4.40
CA ARG A 7 -18.53 -3.75 2.94
C ARG A 7 -17.14 -4.01 2.40
N ASP A 8 -17.07 -4.89 1.42
CA ASP A 8 -16.04 -4.89 0.41
C ASP A 8 -15.80 -3.44 -0.04
N ARG A 9 -14.81 -2.78 0.57
CA ARG A 9 -14.40 -1.43 0.19
C ARG A 9 -13.43 -1.67 -0.93
N GLY A 10 -14.00 -1.77 -2.13
CA GLY A 10 -13.28 -2.05 -3.36
C GLY A 10 -11.99 -1.25 -3.50
N ARG A 11 -11.13 -1.75 -4.37
CA ARG A 11 -9.78 -1.25 -4.61
C ARG A 11 -9.78 0.27 -4.83
N LEU A 12 -8.79 0.97 -4.27
CA LEU A 12 -8.69 2.42 -4.39
C LEU A 12 -8.07 2.82 -5.72
N THR A 13 -8.44 4.00 -6.23
CA THR A 13 -7.66 4.68 -7.27
C THR A 13 -6.38 5.25 -6.64
N PRO A 14 -5.33 5.54 -7.44
CA PRO A 14 -4.13 6.20 -6.91
C PRO A 14 -4.43 7.52 -6.21
N GLN A 15 -5.31 8.36 -6.76
CA GLN A 15 -5.67 9.66 -6.20
C GLN A 15 -6.35 9.51 -4.84
N LEU A 16 -7.30 8.58 -4.70
CA LEU A 16 -7.98 8.34 -3.43
C LEU A 16 -7.04 7.71 -2.39
N ALA A 17 -6.13 6.84 -2.83
CA ALA A 17 -5.08 6.30 -1.96
C ALA A 17 -4.19 7.44 -1.44
N HIS A 18 -3.69 8.31 -2.33
CA HIS A 18 -2.87 9.46 -1.97
C HIS A 18 -3.58 10.43 -1.04
N GLN A 19 -4.85 10.76 -1.31
CA GLN A 19 -5.65 11.62 -0.44
C GLN A 19 -5.73 11.02 0.97
N ARG A 20 -6.18 9.76 1.09
CA ARG A 20 -6.37 9.14 2.41
C ARG A 20 -5.09 9.00 3.22
N THR A 21 -3.97 8.78 2.55
CA THR A 21 -2.66 8.63 3.21
C THR A 21 -2.13 10.00 3.65
N SER A 22 -2.29 11.03 2.82
CA SER A 22 -1.90 12.42 3.14
C SER A 22 -2.72 13.00 4.29
N ASP A 23 -4.03 12.69 4.32
CA ASP A 23 -4.94 13.12 5.39
C ASP A 23 -4.79 12.29 6.68
N GLY A 24 -3.87 11.32 6.71
CA GLY A 24 -3.62 10.43 7.86
C GLY A 24 -4.73 9.40 8.12
N THR A 25 -5.80 9.37 7.33
CA THR A 25 -6.93 8.44 7.48
C THR A 25 -6.60 7.00 7.07
N ALA A 26 -5.48 6.77 6.39
CA ALA A 26 -4.95 5.45 6.06
C ALA A 26 -3.42 5.44 6.04
N VAL A 27 -2.83 4.25 6.02
CA VAL A 27 -1.38 4.04 5.86
C VAL A 27 -1.11 3.33 4.53
N LEU A 28 -0.18 3.84 3.74
CA LEU A 28 0.27 3.19 2.52
C LEU A 28 1.40 2.22 2.84
N VAL A 29 1.28 0.97 2.39
CA VAL A 29 2.31 -0.06 2.54
C VAL A 29 2.73 -0.55 1.16
N ASP A 30 3.98 -0.30 0.78
CA ASP A 30 4.58 -0.84 -0.43
C ASP A 30 5.08 -2.26 -0.16
N VAL A 31 4.55 -3.21 -0.92
CA VAL A 31 4.83 -4.64 -0.77
C VAL A 31 5.77 -5.19 -1.85
N ARG A 32 6.40 -4.30 -2.62
CA ARG A 32 7.45 -4.67 -3.57
C ARG A 32 8.75 -5.05 -2.85
N GLU A 33 9.65 -5.67 -3.58
CA GLU A 33 10.96 -6.05 -3.02
C GLU A 33 11.89 -4.82 -2.91
N THR A 34 12.92 -4.93 -2.07
CA THR A 34 13.86 -3.83 -1.77
C THR A 34 14.42 -3.12 -3.00
N PRO A 35 14.82 -3.79 -4.09
CA PRO A 35 15.31 -3.08 -5.28
C PRO A 35 14.26 -2.16 -5.93
N GLU A 36 13.00 -2.60 -5.99
CA GLU A 36 11.91 -1.81 -6.57
C GLU A 36 11.53 -0.62 -5.68
N TRP A 37 11.52 -0.84 -4.35
CA TRP A 37 11.35 0.22 -3.36
C TRP A 37 12.46 1.26 -3.48
N ASN A 38 13.70 0.81 -3.64
CA ASN A 38 14.86 1.69 -3.71
C ASN A 38 14.86 2.55 -4.98
N ALA A 39 14.38 2.00 -6.10
CA ALA A 39 14.27 2.71 -7.37
C ALA A 39 13.27 3.88 -7.31
N GLY A 40 12.16 3.70 -6.58
CA GLY A 40 11.20 4.78 -6.37
C GLY A 40 9.88 4.29 -5.80
N HIS A 41 9.31 5.04 -4.86
CA HIS A 41 8.07 4.71 -4.16
C HIS A 41 7.23 5.97 -3.87
N ALA A 42 5.99 5.77 -3.44
CA ALA A 42 5.11 6.87 -3.01
C ALA A 42 5.63 7.50 -1.71
N PRO A 43 5.54 8.84 -1.53
CA PRO A 43 5.89 9.49 -0.28
C PRO A 43 5.15 8.91 0.92
N ASP A 44 5.82 8.89 2.07
CA ASP A 44 5.29 8.44 3.37
C ASP A 44 4.79 6.98 3.41
N ALA A 45 5.04 6.21 2.34
CA ALA A 45 4.76 4.79 2.34
C ALA A 45 5.68 4.05 3.32
N LEU A 46 5.18 2.98 3.91
CA LEU A 46 5.98 2.03 4.67
C LEU A 46 6.38 0.87 3.77
N HIS A 47 7.63 0.41 3.89
CA HIS A 47 8.10 -0.74 3.13
C HIS A 47 7.91 -2.05 3.92
N LEU A 48 7.14 -2.97 3.36
CA LEU A 48 7.00 -4.34 3.89
C LEU A 48 6.83 -5.31 2.72
N PRO A 49 7.92 -5.90 2.20
CA PRO A 49 7.86 -6.83 1.08
C PRO A 49 6.82 -7.93 1.28
N LEU A 50 6.10 -8.30 0.22
CA LEU A 50 5.12 -9.37 0.27
C LEU A 50 5.75 -10.69 0.74
N SER A 51 7.00 -10.98 0.34
CA SER A 51 7.77 -12.13 0.80
C SER A 51 7.87 -12.20 2.32
N ARG A 52 8.22 -11.08 2.95
CA ARG A 52 8.31 -10.95 4.42
C ARG A 52 6.93 -11.00 5.08
N LEU A 53 5.94 -10.33 4.50
CA LEU A 53 4.57 -10.39 5.00
C LEU A 53 4.08 -11.84 5.00
N ALA A 54 4.25 -12.59 3.91
CA ALA A 54 3.86 -13.99 3.80
C ALA A 54 4.59 -14.89 4.81
N ALA A 55 5.87 -14.58 5.12
CA ALA A 55 6.67 -15.28 6.13
C ALA A 55 6.29 -14.96 7.59
N GLY A 56 5.24 -14.17 7.83
CA GLY A 56 4.77 -13.89 9.19
C GLY A 56 5.41 -12.66 9.83
N ALA A 57 6.10 -11.81 9.07
CA ALA A 57 6.70 -10.59 9.62
C ALA A 57 5.65 -9.74 10.35
N SER A 58 6.06 -9.21 11.50
CA SER A 58 5.27 -8.25 12.28
C SER A 58 4.99 -7.00 11.46
N LEU A 59 3.83 -6.41 11.70
CA LEU A 59 3.45 -5.18 11.04
C LEU A 59 4.12 -3.97 11.71
N PRO A 60 4.46 -2.92 10.95
CA PRO A 60 4.99 -1.69 11.55
C PRO A 60 4.01 -1.10 12.57
N PRO A 61 4.47 -0.57 13.72
CA PRO A 61 3.57 0.03 14.72
C PRO A 61 2.62 1.09 14.14
N ALA A 62 3.08 1.84 13.14
CA ALA A 62 2.31 2.87 12.45
C ALA A 62 1.03 2.36 11.77
N VAL A 63 0.89 1.06 11.49
CA VAL A 63 -0.34 0.48 10.90
C VAL A 63 -1.39 0.10 11.94
N GLN A 64 -1.03 0.05 13.24
CA GLN A 64 -1.95 -0.42 14.28
C GLN A 64 -3.14 0.56 14.43
N GLY A 65 -4.35 0.01 14.43
CA GLY A 65 -5.59 0.78 14.58
C GLY A 65 -5.98 1.65 13.37
N ARG A 66 -5.22 1.60 12.27
CA ARG A 66 -5.47 2.41 11.07
C ARG A 66 -5.78 1.54 9.84
N PRO A 67 -6.64 2.01 8.92
CA PRO A 67 -6.81 1.34 7.63
C PRO A 67 -5.49 1.27 6.86
N VAL A 68 -5.21 0.10 6.28
CA VAL A 68 -4.03 -0.13 5.44
C VAL A 68 -4.42 -0.14 3.97
N VAL A 69 -3.63 0.56 3.15
CA VAL A 69 -3.70 0.52 1.70
C VAL A 69 -2.39 -0.10 1.22
N THR A 70 -2.45 -1.22 0.52
CA THR A 70 -1.25 -1.86 -0.03
C THR A 70 -1.03 -1.41 -1.47
N ILE A 71 0.23 -1.28 -1.87
CA ILE A 71 0.61 -0.95 -3.24
C ILE A 71 1.77 -1.85 -3.68
N CYS A 72 1.75 -2.25 -4.95
CA CYS A 72 2.87 -2.94 -5.57
C CYS A 72 3.09 -2.35 -6.98
N ARG A 73 3.84 -3.03 -7.86
CA ARG A 73 4.08 -2.49 -9.21
C ARG A 73 2.79 -2.29 -10.02
N SER A 74 1.99 -3.34 -10.18
CA SER A 74 0.83 -3.37 -11.09
C SER A 74 -0.51 -3.73 -10.43
N GLY A 75 -0.54 -3.97 -9.12
CA GLY A 75 -1.76 -4.31 -8.37
C GLY A 75 -2.01 -5.81 -8.13
N HIS A 76 -1.09 -6.71 -8.50
CA HIS A 76 -1.25 -8.15 -8.25
C HIS A 76 -0.81 -8.54 -6.83
N ARG A 77 0.46 -8.28 -6.49
CA ARG A 77 1.02 -8.53 -5.15
C ARG A 77 0.29 -7.75 -4.04
N SER A 78 -0.18 -6.54 -4.32
CA SER A 78 -0.89 -5.71 -3.35
C SER A 78 -2.24 -6.30 -2.96
N ARG A 79 -3.00 -6.86 -3.91
CA ARG A 79 -4.23 -7.61 -3.62
C ARG A 79 -3.96 -8.79 -2.69
N GLN A 80 -2.92 -9.58 -2.98
CA GLN A 80 -2.52 -10.69 -2.11
C GLN A 80 -2.15 -10.20 -0.71
N ALA A 81 -1.37 -9.12 -0.60
CA ALA A 81 -1.02 -8.53 0.69
C ALA A 81 -2.25 -8.03 1.47
N ALA A 82 -3.21 -7.39 0.80
CA ALA A 82 -4.45 -6.93 1.44
C ALA A 82 -5.25 -8.11 2.00
N THR A 83 -5.34 -9.22 1.27
CA THR A 83 -5.96 -10.46 1.76
C THR A 83 -5.23 -11.04 2.97
N LEU A 84 -3.89 -11.10 2.95
CA LEU A 84 -3.10 -11.59 4.07
C LEU A 84 -3.28 -10.72 5.33
N LEU A 85 -3.31 -9.40 5.16
CA LEU A 85 -3.55 -8.45 6.24
C LEU A 85 -4.97 -8.56 6.80
N ALA A 86 -5.97 -8.70 5.94
CA ALA A 86 -7.36 -8.94 6.35
C ALA A 86 -7.49 -10.23 7.17
N GLY A 87 -6.78 -11.30 6.78
CA GLY A 87 -6.69 -12.54 7.55
C GLY A 87 -6.05 -12.37 8.93
N ARG A 88 -5.28 -11.30 9.15
CA ARG A 88 -4.71 -10.91 10.46
C ARG A 88 -5.58 -9.89 11.21
N GLY A 89 -6.81 -9.66 10.77
CA GLY A 89 -7.73 -8.70 11.40
C GLY A 89 -7.46 -7.24 11.07
N VAL A 90 -6.57 -6.94 10.12
CA VAL A 90 -6.28 -5.57 9.68
C VAL A 90 -7.31 -5.14 8.65
N GLN A 91 -7.86 -3.94 8.78
CA GLN A 91 -8.68 -3.35 7.72
C GLN A 91 -7.77 -2.96 6.55
N ALA A 92 -7.73 -3.78 5.50
CA ALA A 92 -6.83 -3.59 4.36
C ALA A 92 -7.58 -3.52 3.01
N THR A 93 -7.05 -2.72 2.08
CA THR A 93 -7.43 -2.66 0.65
C THR A 93 -6.17 -2.40 -0.19
N ASP A 94 -6.27 -2.38 -1.52
CA ASP A 94 -5.13 -2.15 -2.42
C ASP A 94 -5.36 -1.03 -3.45
N VAL A 95 -4.25 -0.51 -3.99
CA VAL A 95 -4.29 0.47 -5.08
C VAL A 95 -4.41 -0.20 -6.44
N THR A 96 -5.47 0.14 -7.18
CA THR A 96 -5.71 -0.31 -8.55
C THR A 96 -4.58 0.13 -9.47
N GLY A 97 -3.97 -0.85 -10.16
CA GLY A 97 -2.88 -0.61 -11.11
C GLY A 97 -1.52 -0.31 -10.47
N GLY A 98 -1.43 -0.33 -9.14
CA GLY A 98 -0.18 -0.18 -8.40
C GLY A 98 0.58 1.13 -8.67
N MET A 99 1.88 1.10 -8.44
CA MET A 99 2.80 2.22 -8.69
C MET A 99 2.82 2.66 -10.16
N THR A 100 2.54 1.77 -11.11
CA THR A 100 2.40 2.16 -12.53
C THR A 100 1.21 3.09 -12.75
N ALA A 101 0.07 2.83 -12.10
CA ALA A 101 -1.07 3.75 -12.15
C ALA A 101 -0.83 5.01 -11.31
N TRP A 102 -0.12 4.90 -10.19
CA TRP A 102 0.29 6.05 -9.37
C TRP A 102 1.12 7.06 -10.16
N ALA A 103 2.19 6.61 -10.83
CA ALA A 103 3.03 7.48 -11.64
C ALA A 103 2.27 8.08 -12.83
N ARG A 104 1.43 7.29 -13.51
CA ARG A 104 0.57 7.79 -14.60
C ARG A 104 -0.45 8.84 -14.15
N ALA A 105 -0.87 8.79 -12.90
CA ALA A 105 -1.74 9.79 -12.29
C ALA A 105 -1.00 11.11 -11.96
N GLY A 106 0.30 11.22 -12.24
CA GLY A 106 1.11 12.40 -11.94
C GLY A 106 1.41 12.56 -10.45
N LEU A 107 1.22 11.50 -9.65
CA LEU A 107 1.47 11.54 -8.21
C LEU A 107 2.98 11.43 -7.91
N PRO A 108 3.47 12.02 -6.81
CA PRO A 108 4.90 12.06 -6.52
C PRO A 108 5.51 10.66 -6.36
N VAL A 109 6.74 10.48 -6.84
CA VAL A 109 7.56 9.28 -6.66
C VAL A 109 8.94 9.70 -6.18
N ILE A 110 9.34 9.21 -5.02
CA ILE A 110 10.62 9.52 -4.39
C ILE A 110 11.54 8.31 -4.46
N GLY A 111 12.78 8.53 -4.86
CA GLY A 111 13.86 7.56 -4.78
C GLY A 111 14.50 7.55 -3.40
N GLN A 112 15.37 6.58 -3.13
CA GLN A 112 16.19 6.59 -1.93
C GLN A 112 17.03 7.87 -1.86
N GLY A 113 17.07 8.51 -0.70
CA GLY A 113 17.77 9.78 -0.50
C GLY A 113 16.99 11.03 -0.97
N GLY A 114 15.71 10.91 -1.33
CA GLY A 114 14.84 12.06 -1.63
C GLY A 114 14.93 12.60 -3.06
N GLY A 115 15.68 11.95 -3.94
CA GLY A 115 15.71 12.26 -5.38
C GLY A 115 14.45 11.82 -6.12
N ALA A 116 14.35 12.17 -7.41
CA ALA A 116 13.29 11.68 -8.28
C ALA A 116 13.38 10.15 -8.42
N GLY A 117 12.32 9.43 -8.05
CA GLY A 117 12.26 7.98 -8.16
C GLY A 117 11.67 7.51 -9.49
N VAL A 118 11.95 6.27 -9.86
CA VAL A 118 11.37 5.60 -11.04
C VAL A 118 10.61 4.34 -10.64
N ILE A 119 9.61 3.97 -11.44
CA ILE A 119 8.88 2.73 -11.21
C ILE A 119 9.65 1.56 -11.81
N ALA A 120 10.19 0.71 -10.94
CA ALA A 120 10.74 -0.61 -11.25
C ALA A 120 9.76 -1.74 -10.89
#